data_AF-A0A9D4QVV1-F1
#
_entry.id   AF-A0A9D4QVV1-F1
#
_cell.length_a   1.000
_cell.length_b   1.000
_cell.length_c   1.000
_cell.angle_alpha   90.00
_cell.angle_beta   90.00
_cell.angle_gamma   90.00
#
_symmetry.space_group_name_H-M   'P 1'
#
loop_
_entity.id
_entity.type
_entity.pdbx_description
1 polymer ?
#
loop_
_entity_poly.entity_id
_entity_poly.type
_entity_poly.pdbx_seq_one_letter_code
_entity_poly.pdbx_strand_id
1 'polypeptide(L)'
;MITHGFTMCTEVPFKDVIEAIAHSAFKTSDYPVILSFENHCSQKQQAKMAAHCRNIFGDMLLIDPLDGFPLEPNFPLPSPELLKRKIIVKNRKKHYHKKQIPAEQTKTPTTNPRTSRKQVSVDNSGGEEMSTSLTGTLPPAVEEVPPTPTATEKPPDGNVEDQGELEESDSSESDDDDEVPGLTEERLKQEKGTAGSEAEAGSEMSALVNYVQPVHFHSFEVSDKKGRAYEISSFVETQATNLLKEYPVEFVNYNKRQMSRIYPRGTRVDSSNFMPQIFWNAGCQLVALNFQTLDLAMQLNLGIFEYNCRSGYILKPDFMRRFDKHFDPFAESVVDGIVAGTVSVKVISGQFLSDKRVSTYVEVDMFGLPTDTHRKKFRSRTVQNNGINPVYDEPPFVFKKVVLPNLAVIRIGVYEETGKMIGHRVLYVQALRP
;
A
#
# COMPACT_ATOMS: atom_id res chain seq x y z
N MET A 1 18.06 -12.69 -15.47
CA MET A 1 18.97 -11.90 -14.63
C MET A 1 18.17 -10.74 -14.03
N ILE A 2 18.76 -9.94 -13.16
CA ILE A 2 18.24 -8.62 -12.78
C ILE A 2 19.27 -7.58 -13.26
N THR A 3 18.79 -6.57 -13.99
CA THR A 3 19.53 -5.40 -14.45
C THR A 3 18.52 -4.32 -14.83
N HIS A 4 18.98 -3.10 -15.13
CA HIS A 4 18.16 -2.05 -15.73
C HIS A 4 18.19 -2.18 -17.26
N GLY A 5 17.05 -2.57 -17.84
CA GLY A 5 16.95 -2.95 -19.25
C GLY A 5 17.41 -1.87 -20.23
N PHE A 6 18.00 -2.29 -21.36
CA PHE A 6 18.48 -1.41 -22.44
C PHE A 6 19.56 -0.38 -22.00
N THR A 7 20.27 -0.63 -20.91
CA THR A 7 21.39 0.21 -20.45
C THR A 7 22.69 -0.58 -20.24
N MET A 8 23.78 0.12 -19.92
CA MET A 8 25.10 -0.46 -19.66
C MET A 8 25.26 -1.00 -18.22
N CYS A 9 24.17 -1.20 -17.48
CA CYS A 9 24.20 -1.74 -16.12
C CYS A 9 24.60 -3.22 -16.11
N THR A 10 25.48 -3.60 -15.16
CA THR A 10 25.89 -5.00 -14.95
C THR A 10 24.73 -5.84 -14.43
N GLU A 11 24.67 -7.09 -14.86
CA GLU A 11 23.62 -8.03 -14.49
C GLU A 11 23.98 -8.84 -13.23
N VAL A 12 22.97 -9.18 -12.42
CA VAL A 12 23.09 -10.15 -11.31
C VAL A 12 22.11 -11.33 -11.47
N PRO A 13 22.43 -12.55 -10.98
CA PRO A 13 21.50 -13.66 -11.04
C PRO A 13 20.26 -13.42 -10.15
N PHE A 14 19.08 -13.75 -10.68
CA PHE A 14 17.82 -13.61 -9.94
C PHE A 14 17.80 -14.46 -8.66
N LYS A 15 18.31 -15.69 -8.74
CA LYS A 15 18.41 -16.63 -7.61
C LYS A 15 19.18 -16.01 -6.44
N ASP A 16 20.37 -15.49 -6.71
CA ASP A 16 21.30 -14.95 -5.71
C ASP A 16 20.69 -13.73 -4.98
N VAL A 17 19.91 -12.90 -5.69
CA VAL A 17 19.16 -11.78 -5.08
C VAL A 17 18.02 -12.29 -4.20
N ILE A 18 17.29 -13.33 -4.62
CA ILE A 18 16.26 -13.97 -3.79
C ILE A 18 16.86 -14.62 -2.53
N GLU A 19 18.04 -15.25 -2.62
CA GLU A 19 18.78 -15.79 -1.48
C GLU A 19 19.28 -14.68 -0.54
N ALA A 20 19.78 -13.57 -1.07
CA ALA A 20 20.19 -12.40 -0.29
C ALA A 20 19.00 -11.75 0.46
N ILE A 21 17.82 -11.68 -0.18
CA ILE A 21 16.57 -11.24 0.45
C ILE A 21 16.15 -12.21 1.55
N ALA A 22 16.10 -13.52 1.29
CA ALA A 22 15.71 -14.54 2.27
C ALA A 22 16.60 -14.51 3.52
N HIS A 23 17.91 -14.32 3.33
CA HIS A 23 18.89 -14.19 4.40
C HIS A 23 18.76 -12.87 5.21
N SER A 24 18.04 -11.86 4.72
CA SER A 24 18.12 -10.49 5.29
C SER A 24 16.77 -9.87 5.67
N ALA A 25 15.67 -10.30 5.06
CA ALA A 25 14.35 -9.66 5.14
C ALA A 25 13.89 -9.35 6.57
N PHE A 26 14.10 -10.28 7.50
CA PHE A 26 13.61 -10.18 8.88
C PHE A 26 14.73 -10.10 9.94
N LYS A 27 15.87 -9.49 9.60
CA LYS A 27 17.00 -9.29 10.54
C LYS A 27 16.84 -8.10 11.48
N THR A 28 16.10 -7.07 11.08
CA THR A 28 15.95 -5.81 11.83
C THR A 28 14.49 -5.39 12.03
N SER A 29 13.54 -6.12 11.46
CA SER A 29 12.10 -5.93 11.60
C SER A 29 11.40 -7.25 11.30
N ASP A 30 10.36 -7.60 12.06
CA ASP A 30 9.49 -8.75 11.75
C ASP A 30 8.33 -8.39 10.81
N TYR A 31 8.15 -7.14 10.43
CA TYR A 31 7.02 -6.71 9.59
C TYR A 31 7.19 -7.12 8.11
N PRO A 32 6.09 -7.27 7.35
CA PRO A 32 6.12 -7.83 5.99
C PRO A 32 6.98 -7.06 4.99
N VAL A 33 7.52 -7.79 4.02
CA VAL A 33 8.31 -7.25 2.90
C VAL A 33 7.53 -7.43 1.59
N ILE A 34 7.29 -6.34 0.86
CA ILE A 34 6.67 -6.38 -0.47
C ILE A 34 7.76 -6.34 -1.54
N LEU A 35 7.79 -7.36 -2.41
CA LEU A 35 8.68 -7.42 -3.56
C LEU A 35 7.96 -6.91 -4.80
N SER A 36 8.32 -5.71 -5.27
CA SER A 36 7.83 -5.16 -6.55
C SER A 36 8.64 -5.72 -7.71
N PHE A 37 8.12 -6.74 -8.38
CA PHE A 37 8.66 -7.21 -9.65
C PHE A 37 8.33 -6.21 -10.77
N GLU A 38 9.21 -6.16 -11.76
CA GLU A 38 9.01 -5.56 -13.07
C GLU A 38 9.43 -6.64 -14.08
N ASN A 39 8.47 -7.23 -14.80
CA ASN A 39 8.65 -8.57 -15.34
C ASN A 39 8.85 -8.60 -16.86
N HIS A 40 10.10 -8.75 -17.29
CA HIS A 40 10.50 -8.84 -18.70
C HIS A 40 10.85 -10.27 -19.14
N CYS A 41 10.47 -11.29 -18.36
CA CYS A 41 10.90 -12.68 -18.58
C CYS A 41 9.89 -13.49 -19.40
N SER A 42 10.40 -14.40 -20.25
CA SER A 42 9.54 -15.39 -20.94
C SER A 42 8.84 -16.31 -19.93
N GLN A 43 7.69 -16.89 -20.28
CA GLN A 43 6.92 -17.76 -19.38
C GLN A 43 7.77 -18.92 -18.78
N LYS A 44 8.70 -19.49 -19.57
CA LYS A 44 9.65 -20.52 -19.12
C LYS A 44 10.67 -20.03 -18.08
N GLN A 45 11.04 -18.75 -18.12
CA GLN A 45 11.86 -18.10 -17.10
C GLN A 45 11.02 -17.70 -15.88
N GLN A 46 9.79 -17.21 -16.08
CA GLN A 46 8.86 -16.88 -15.00
C GLN A 46 8.53 -18.11 -14.14
N ALA A 47 8.34 -19.29 -14.73
CA ALA A 47 8.17 -20.54 -14.00
C ALA A 47 9.39 -20.87 -13.11
N LYS A 48 10.63 -20.59 -13.57
CA LYS A 48 11.84 -20.71 -12.75
C LYS A 48 11.91 -19.66 -11.64
N MET A 49 11.47 -18.42 -11.90
CA MET A 49 11.41 -17.36 -10.89
C MET A 49 10.44 -17.74 -9.77
N ALA A 50 9.24 -18.21 -10.10
CA ALA A 50 8.27 -18.70 -9.13
C ALA A 50 8.79 -19.90 -8.32
N ALA A 51 9.44 -20.87 -8.97
CA ALA A 51 10.09 -21.99 -8.29
C ALA A 51 11.21 -21.55 -7.35
N HIS A 52 12.04 -20.57 -7.74
CA HIS A 52 13.04 -19.96 -6.85
C HIS A 52 12.38 -19.27 -5.64
N CYS A 53 11.35 -18.45 -5.84
CA CYS A 53 10.61 -17.82 -4.74
C CYS A 53 10.07 -18.86 -3.75
N ARG A 54 9.34 -19.88 -4.23
CA ARG A 54 8.78 -20.93 -3.36
C ARG A 54 9.87 -21.70 -2.61
N ASN A 55 10.92 -22.14 -3.30
CA ASN A 55 11.95 -23.00 -2.71
C ASN A 55 12.90 -22.27 -1.75
N ILE A 56 13.12 -20.96 -1.92
CA ILE A 56 14.11 -20.19 -1.15
C ILE A 56 13.45 -19.40 -0.01
N PHE A 57 12.24 -18.89 -0.20
CA PHE A 57 11.50 -18.23 0.88
C PHE A 57 10.73 -19.21 1.77
N GLY A 58 10.28 -20.35 1.22
CA GLY A 58 9.48 -21.34 1.96
C GLY A 58 8.27 -20.69 2.64
N ASP A 59 8.10 -20.98 3.93
CA ASP A 59 6.99 -20.47 4.77
C ASP A 59 6.98 -18.93 4.90
N MET A 60 8.06 -18.23 4.53
CA MET A 60 8.07 -16.77 4.47
C MET A 60 7.26 -16.25 3.28
N LEU A 61 7.10 -17.01 2.19
CA LEU A 61 6.31 -16.57 1.05
C LEU A 61 4.81 -16.65 1.36
N LEU A 62 4.10 -15.53 1.22
CA LEU A 62 2.65 -15.53 1.25
C LEU A 62 2.11 -15.90 -0.14
N ILE A 63 1.63 -17.13 -0.27
CA ILE A 63 1.00 -17.64 -1.50
C ILE A 63 -0.51 -17.40 -1.42
N ASP A 64 -1.17 -18.02 -0.44
CA ASP A 64 -2.61 -17.94 -0.26
C ASP A 64 -3.06 -16.74 0.59
N PRO A 65 -4.29 -16.25 0.43
CA PRO A 65 -4.91 -15.28 1.33
C PRO A 65 -5.04 -15.82 2.76
N LEU A 66 -5.09 -14.93 3.75
CA LEU A 66 -5.40 -15.24 5.15
C LEU A 66 -6.91 -15.40 5.36
N ASP A 67 -7.28 -16.28 6.28
CA ASP A 67 -8.67 -16.43 6.74
C ASP A 67 -9.25 -15.10 7.24
N GLY A 68 -10.50 -14.80 6.86
CA GLY A 68 -11.16 -13.53 7.16
C GLY A 68 -10.75 -12.34 6.28
N PHE A 69 -9.77 -12.51 5.40
CA PHE A 69 -9.32 -11.47 4.44
C PHE A 69 -9.36 -12.00 2.99
N PRO A 70 -10.54 -12.36 2.45
CA PRO A 70 -10.68 -12.81 1.06
C PRO A 70 -10.30 -11.71 0.05
N LEU A 71 -10.00 -12.12 -1.17
CA LEU A 71 -9.68 -11.22 -2.28
C LEU A 71 -10.97 -10.77 -2.99
N GLU A 72 -11.85 -10.12 -2.23
CA GLU A 72 -13.19 -9.68 -2.63
C GLU A 72 -13.35 -8.15 -2.47
N PRO A 73 -14.28 -7.51 -3.20
CA PRO A 73 -14.59 -6.10 -3.01
C PRO A 73 -14.99 -5.76 -1.57
N ASN A 74 -14.62 -4.56 -1.12
CA ASN A 74 -14.94 -3.98 0.20
C ASN A 74 -14.33 -4.68 1.43
N PHE A 75 -13.61 -5.80 1.26
CA PHE A 75 -12.75 -6.35 2.32
C PHE A 75 -11.47 -5.50 2.47
N PRO A 76 -11.00 -5.26 3.71
CA PRO A 76 -9.77 -4.51 3.96
C PRO A 76 -8.51 -5.35 3.69
N LEU A 77 -7.36 -4.69 3.58
CA LEU A 77 -6.06 -5.37 3.64
C LEU A 77 -5.79 -5.91 5.07
N PRO A 78 -5.10 -7.07 5.22
CA PRO A 78 -4.64 -7.52 6.52
C PRO A 78 -3.65 -6.54 7.14
N SER A 79 -3.60 -6.49 8.48
CA SER A 79 -2.65 -5.62 9.17
C SER A 79 -1.20 -6.11 9.02
N PRO A 80 -0.19 -5.22 9.12
CA PRO A 80 1.21 -5.63 9.13
C PRO A 80 1.56 -6.62 10.27
N GLU A 81 0.77 -6.64 11.35
CA GLU A 81 0.91 -7.59 12.47
C GLU A 81 0.54 -9.03 12.06
N LEU A 82 -0.58 -9.21 11.35
CA LEU A 82 -1.02 -10.51 10.81
C LEU A 82 -0.10 -11.04 9.71
N LEU A 83 0.65 -10.14 9.07
CA LEU A 83 1.57 -10.43 7.98
C LEU A 83 3.04 -10.47 8.44
N LYS A 84 3.31 -10.58 9.74
CA LYS A 84 4.68 -10.69 10.26
C LYS A 84 5.44 -11.86 9.63
N ARG A 85 6.70 -11.58 9.27
CA ARG A 85 7.66 -12.49 8.64
C ARG A 85 7.19 -13.05 7.28
N LYS A 86 6.26 -12.35 6.62
CA LYS A 86 5.78 -12.68 5.27
C LYS A 86 6.41 -11.79 4.19
N ILE A 87 6.70 -12.42 3.06
CA ILE A 87 7.20 -11.85 1.81
C ILE A 87 6.05 -11.93 0.82
N ILE A 88 5.66 -10.78 0.25
CA ILE A 88 4.47 -10.65 -0.59
C ILE A 88 4.92 -10.21 -1.99
N VAL A 89 4.49 -10.94 -3.02
CA VAL A 89 4.90 -10.66 -4.41
C VAL A 89 3.89 -9.72 -5.09
N LYS A 90 4.35 -8.54 -5.49
CA LYS A 90 3.68 -7.68 -6.46
C LYS A 90 4.23 -7.99 -7.85
N ASN A 91 3.43 -8.69 -8.65
CA ASN A 91 3.65 -8.98 -10.07
C ASN A 91 2.28 -8.93 -10.77
N ARG A 92 2.21 -8.72 -12.09
CA ARG A 92 0.94 -8.86 -12.83
C ARG A 92 0.27 -10.22 -12.54
N LYS A 93 -1.07 -10.25 -12.56
CA LYS A 93 -1.89 -11.44 -12.28
C LYS A 93 -2.82 -11.67 -13.47
N LYS A 94 -3.07 -12.94 -13.83
CA LYS A 94 -4.10 -13.29 -14.81
C LYS A 94 -5.40 -13.65 -14.12
N HIS A 95 -6.47 -12.96 -14.51
CA HIS A 95 -7.82 -13.34 -14.13
C HIS A 95 -8.27 -14.50 -15.02
N TYR A 96 -8.27 -15.71 -14.44
CA TYR A 96 -8.92 -16.85 -15.08
C TYR A 96 -10.43 -16.70 -14.91
N HIS A 97 -11.13 -16.23 -15.95
CA HIS A 97 -12.58 -16.39 -16.02
C HIS A 97 -12.89 -17.88 -15.90
N LYS A 98 -13.61 -18.28 -14.84
CA LYS A 98 -14.30 -19.56 -14.82
C LYS A 98 -15.36 -19.50 -15.93
N LYS A 99 -15.04 -19.98 -17.13
CA LYS A 99 -16.07 -20.37 -18.10
C LYS A 99 -16.95 -21.38 -17.39
N GLN A 100 -18.17 -20.98 -17.05
CA GLN A 100 -19.18 -21.90 -16.58
C GLN A 100 -19.38 -22.92 -17.69
N ILE A 101 -19.10 -24.20 -17.41
CA ILE A 101 -19.45 -25.28 -18.33
C ILE A 101 -20.98 -25.33 -18.30
N PRO A 102 -21.69 -25.13 -19.42
CA PRO A 102 -23.15 -25.18 -19.42
C PRO A 102 -23.59 -26.56 -18.92
N ALA A 103 -24.45 -26.58 -17.89
CA ALA A 103 -24.92 -27.83 -17.32
C ALA A 103 -25.66 -28.63 -18.40
N GLU A 104 -25.20 -29.85 -18.70
CA GLU A 104 -25.87 -30.72 -19.66
C GLU A 104 -27.30 -31.03 -19.18
N GLN A 105 -28.29 -30.49 -19.91
CA GLN A 105 -29.70 -30.70 -19.62
C GLN A 105 -30.00 -32.20 -19.64
N THR A 106 -30.20 -32.77 -18.44
CA THR A 106 -30.43 -34.21 -18.27
C THR A 106 -31.82 -34.58 -18.80
N LYS A 107 -31.90 -34.94 -20.08
CA LYS A 107 -33.17 -35.27 -20.75
C LYS A 107 -33.79 -36.52 -20.13
N THR A 108 -34.91 -36.33 -19.43
CA THR A 108 -35.75 -37.40 -18.87
C THR A 108 -36.31 -38.29 -19.98
N PRO A 109 -36.06 -39.62 -19.97
CA PRO A 109 -36.60 -40.52 -20.98
C PRO A 109 -38.03 -40.99 -20.63
N THR A 110 -39.04 -40.36 -21.22
CA THR A 110 -40.44 -40.77 -21.06
C THR A 110 -40.73 -42.09 -21.76
N THR A 111 -41.02 -43.16 -21.01
CA THR A 111 -41.49 -44.44 -21.58
C THR A 111 -42.68 -45.00 -20.78
N ASN A 112 -43.75 -45.37 -21.49
CA ASN A 112 -44.93 -46.04 -20.93
C ASN A 112 -44.91 -47.54 -21.28
N PRO A 113 -45.59 -48.41 -20.51
CA PRO A 113 -45.15 -49.80 -20.33
C PRO A 113 -45.85 -50.83 -21.23
N ARG A 114 -45.19 -51.98 -21.46
CA ARG A 114 -45.87 -53.26 -21.74
C ARG A 114 -45.04 -54.52 -21.42
N THR A 115 -45.46 -55.21 -20.35
CA THR A 115 -45.55 -56.69 -20.22
C THR A 115 -44.42 -57.60 -20.72
N SER A 116 -43.70 -58.30 -19.81
CA SER A 116 -43.95 -59.75 -19.55
C SER A 116 -43.00 -60.48 -18.57
N ARG A 117 -43.57 -60.95 -17.44
CA ARG A 117 -43.49 -62.35 -16.91
C ARG A 117 -42.15 -62.95 -16.38
N LYS A 118 -42.06 -63.05 -15.03
CA LYS A 118 -41.30 -64.02 -14.18
C LYS A 118 -39.75 -63.88 -14.19
N GLN A 119 -38.98 -64.39 -13.20
CA GLN A 119 -39.29 -65.33 -12.08
C GLN A 119 -38.61 -64.95 -10.74
N VAL A 120 -38.86 -65.73 -9.68
CA VAL A 120 -38.65 -65.42 -8.24
C VAL A 120 -37.34 -65.97 -7.65
N SER A 121 -36.65 -65.15 -6.85
CA SER A 121 -35.85 -65.49 -5.62
C SER A 121 -35.45 -64.13 -5.00
N VAL A 122 -35.78 -63.72 -3.77
CA VAL A 122 -35.94 -64.37 -2.45
C VAL A 122 -34.63 -64.85 -1.85
N ASP A 123 -34.09 -64.03 -0.96
CA ASP A 123 -33.59 -64.47 0.35
C ASP A 123 -33.84 -63.34 1.38
N ASN A 124 -33.96 -63.66 2.68
CA ASN A 124 -34.52 -62.73 3.69
C ASN A 124 -34.07 -63.01 5.15
N SER A 125 -33.47 -62.03 5.82
CA SER A 125 -33.33 -61.90 7.29
C SER A 125 -32.70 -60.53 7.65
N GLY A 126 -32.98 -59.87 8.79
CA GLY A 126 -33.97 -60.10 9.85
C GLY A 126 -33.54 -59.46 11.20
N GLY A 127 -34.43 -58.74 11.91
CA GLY A 127 -34.18 -58.00 13.18
C GLY A 127 -34.12 -56.47 12.99
N GLU A 128 -34.79 -55.56 13.72
CA GLU A 128 -35.38 -55.52 15.09
C GLU A 128 -34.32 -55.47 16.22
N GLU A 129 -34.33 -54.62 17.28
CA GLU A 129 -35.17 -53.48 17.76
C GLU A 129 -34.29 -52.20 17.97
N MET A 130 -34.72 -50.94 18.19
CA MET A 130 -35.99 -50.27 18.61
C MET A 130 -36.11 -49.85 20.11
N SER A 131 -36.94 -48.83 20.39
CA SER A 131 -37.28 -48.18 21.70
C SER A 131 -36.36 -47.07 22.26
N THR A 132 -36.80 -46.42 23.36
CA THR A 132 -37.00 -44.96 23.48
C THR A 132 -37.11 -44.46 24.95
N SER A 133 -37.11 -43.12 25.18
CA SER A 133 -37.67 -42.40 26.37
C SER A 133 -36.85 -42.46 27.70
N LEU A 134 -36.94 -41.57 28.72
CA LEU A 134 -37.60 -40.24 28.92
C LEU A 134 -37.06 -39.52 30.19
N THR A 135 -37.29 -38.18 30.33
CA THR A 135 -37.20 -37.33 31.57
C THR A 135 -35.86 -37.21 32.34
N GLY A 136 -35.54 -36.13 33.08
CA GLY A 136 -36.16 -34.80 33.32
C GLY A 136 -35.36 -34.00 34.38
N THR A 137 -35.37 -32.65 34.44
CA THR A 137 -36.10 -31.78 35.42
C THR A 137 -35.62 -30.30 35.28
N LEU A 138 -36.40 -29.32 35.75
CA LEU A 138 -36.24 -27.84 35.72
C LEU A 138 -36.80 -27.24 37.05
N PRO A 139 -36.95 -25.91 37.31
CA PRO A 139 -36.50 -24.64 36.69
C PRO A 139 -35.80 -23.75 37.79
N PRO A 140 -35.92 -22.39 37.89
CA PRO A 140 -36.23 -21.27 36.95
C PRO A 140 -35.03 -20.27 36.87
N ALA A 141 -35.07 -18.97 36.51
CA ALA A 141 -36.05 -17.93 36.04
C ALA A 141 -35.22 -16.86 35.24
N VAL A 142 -35.59 -15.63 34.84
CA VAL A 142 -36.75 -14.69 34.76
C VAL A 142 -36.36 -13.65 33.67
N GLU A 143 -37.20 -12.91 32.93
CA GLU A 143 -38.61 -13.06 32.55
C GLU A 143 -38.72 -12.71 31.02
N GLU A 144 -39.47 -11.79 30.38
CA GLU A 144 -40.57 -10.82 30.63
C GLU A 144 -41.52 -10.88 29.40
N VAL A 145 -42.79 -10.44 29.50
CA VAL A 145 -43.78 -10.51 28.38
C VAL A 145 -44.83 -9.34 28.42
N PRO A 146 -45.77 -9.17 27.46
CA PRO A 146 -45.86 -8.02 26.54
C PRO A 146 -47.06 -7.06 26.85
N PRO A 147 -47.60 -6.24 25.91
CA PRO A 147 -48.53 -6.75 24.87
C PRO A 147 -48.57 -6.01 23.50
N THR A 148 -49.18 -6.68 22.51
CA THR A 148 -49.81 -6.10 21.30
C THR A 148 -51.33 -6.36 21.39
N PRO A 149 -52.21 -5.61 20.68
CA PRO A 149 -52.50 -5.82 19.25
C PRO A 149 -52.62 -4.45 18.51
N THR A 150 -53.18 -4.23 17.30
CA THR A 150 -54.04 -4.94 16.31
C THR A 150 -53.74 -4.27 14.92
N ALA A 151 -54.15 -4.69 13.72
CA ALA A 151 -55.11 -5.69 13.24
C ALA A 151 -54.74 -6.26 11.83
N THR A 152 -55.71 -6.34 10.92
CA THR A 152 -55.76 -7.05 9.62
C THR A 152 -56.21 -6.15 8.46
N GLU A 153 -55.63 -6.32 7.27
CA GLU A 153 -56.38 -6.65 6.04
C GLU A 153 -55.45 -7.26 4.96
N LYS A 154 -56.00 -7.86 3.89
CA LYS A 154 -55.26 -8.69 2.90
C LYS A 154 -56.11 -8.99 1.65
N PRO A 155 -55.49 -9.41 0.52
CA PRO A 155 -54.76 -8.63 -0.48
C PRO A 155 -55.69 -8.21 -1.65
N PRO A 156 -55.14 -7.75 -2.80
CA PRO A 156 -55.19 -8.66 -3.96
C PRO A 156 -53.93 -8.72 -4.84
N ASP A 157 -53.95 -9.75 -5.66
CA ASP A 157 -53.12 -10.14 -6.82
C ASP A 157 -52.17 -9.13 -7.49
N GLY A 158 -50.96 -9.64 -7.77
CA GLY A 158 -50.56 -9.80 -9.18
C GLY A 158 -49.81 -8.65 -9.87
N ASN A 159 -48.48 -8.68 -9.77
CA ASN A 159 -47.65 -8.63 -10.98
C ASN A 159 -46.31 -9.32 -10.75
N VAL A 160 -45.75 -9.91 -11.82
CA VAL A 160 -44.37 -10.41 -11.85
C VAL A 160 -43.55 -9.32 -12.52
N GLU A 161 -42.69 -8.64 -11.75
CA GLU A 161 -41.67 -7.76 -12.32
C GLU A 161 -40.34 -8.52 -12.39
N ASP A 162 -39.76 -8.45 -13.58
CA ASP A 162 -38.62 -9.23 -14.02
C ASP A 162 -37.34 -8.80 -13.30
N GLN A 163 -36.70 -9.71 -12.56
CA GLN A 163 -35.38 -9.46 -11.99
C GLN A 163 -34.33 -9.64 -13.08
N GLY A 164 -34.19 -8.63 -13.94
CA GLY A 164 -33.14 -8.57 -14.94
C GLY A 164 -31.76 -8.70 -14.29
N GLU A 165 -31.13 -9.86 -14.48
CA GLU A 165 -29.74 -10.08 -14.08
C GLU A 165 -28.86 -9.07 -14.84
N LEU A 166 -28.10 -8.26 -14.09
CA LEU A 166 -27.14 -7.34 -14.69
C LEU A 166 -25.96 -8.15 -15.24
N GLU A 167 -26.03 -8.50 -16.53
CA GLU A 167 -24.89 -9.07 -17.24
C GLU A 167 -23.69 -8.10 -17.14
N GLU A 168 -22.64 -8.49 -16.41
CA GLU A 168 -21.36 -7.78 -16.42
C GLU A 168 -20.69 -7.97 -17.79
N SER A 169 -21.11 -7.16 -18.76
CA SER A 169 -20.40 -6.98 -20.02
C SER A 169 -19.10 -6.21 -19.77
N ASP A 170 -18.07 -6.91 -19.29
CA ASP A 170 -16.71 -6.40 -19.16
C ASP A 170 -16.17 -6.13 -20.57
N SER A 171 -16.40 -4.91 -21.04
CA SER A 171 -16.18 -4.50 -22.42
C SER A 171 -14.68 -4.40 -22.69
N SER A 172 -14.18 -5.34 -23.49
CA SER A 172 -12.88 -5.36 -24.18
C SER A 172 -11.92 -4.21 -23.83
N GLU A 173 -10.85 -4.52 -23.08
CA GLU A 173 -9.79 -3.58 -22.72
C GLU A 173 -9.28 -2.80 -23.96
N SER A 174 -9.71 -1.54 -24.09
CA SER A 174 -9.15 -0.54 -25.00
C SER A 174 -8.15 0.31 -24.23
N ASP A 175 -6.86 0.19 -24.55
CA ASP A 175 -5.74 0.87 -23.89
C ASP A 175 -5.69 2.41 -24.13
N ASP A 176 -6.82 3.05 -24.47
CA ASP A 176 -6.88 4.40 -25.08
C ASP A 176 -7.21 5.57 -24.10
N ASP A 177 -7.47 5.30 -22.82
CA ASP A 177 -7.81 6.32 -21.78
C ASP A 177 -6.67 6.54 -20.74
N ASP A 178 -5.38 6.53 -21.12
CA ASP A 178 -4.23 6.92 -20.26
C ASP A 178 -4.16 8.47 -20.09
N GLU A 179 -5.31 9.17 -20.05
CA GLU A 179 -5.45 10.65 -20.00
C GLU A 179 -5.07 11.22 -18.61
N VAL A 180 -3.78 11.13 -18.29
CA VAL A 180 -3.21 11.78 -17.12
C VAL A 180 -3.13 13.29 -17.34
N PRO A 181 -3.79 14.12 -16.50
CA PRO A 181 -3.81 15.56 -16.71
C PRO A 181 -2.41 16.18 -16.81
N GLY A 182 -2.24 17.09 -17.78
CA GLY A 182 -0.99 17.82 -18.01
C GLY A 182 0.19 16.96 -18.50
N LEU A 183 -0.03 15.73 -18.97
CA LEU A 183 0.97 14.88 -19.62
C LEU A 183 0.43 14.27 -20.92
N THR A 184 1.24 14.25 -21.98
CA THR A 184 0.95 13.45 -23.16
C THR A 184 1.34 12.00 -22.93
N GLU A 185 0.62 11.07 -23.54
CA GLU A 185 0.92 9.63 -23.44
C GLU A 185 2.39 9.30 -23.78
N GLU A 186 2.92 9.82 -24.90
CA GLU A 186 4.30 9.53 -25.32
C GLU A 186 5.31 9.90 -24.24
N ARG A 187 5.10 11.06 -23.60
CA ARG A 187 5.95 11.54 -22.51
C ARG A 187 5.74 10.72 -21.24
N LEU A 188 4.51 10.32 -20.94
CA LEU A 188 4.21 9.45 -19.81
C LEU A 188 4.84 8.06 -20.01
N LYS A 189 4.73 7.47 -21.19
CA LYS A 189 5.35 6.20 -21.61
C LYS A 189 6.89 6.31 -21.56
N GLN A 190 7.48 7.45 -21.96
CA GLN A 190 8.92 7.74 -21.79
C GLN A 190 9.34 7.88 -20.32
N GLU A 191 8.60 8.64 -19.49
CA GLU A 191 8.95 8.86 -18.08
C GLU A 191 8.69 7.62 -17.21
N LYS A 192 7.69 6.78 -17.56
CA LYS A 192 7.40 5.45 -16.96
C LYS A 192 8.61 4.51 -17.08
N GLY A 193 9.46 4.65 -18.11
CA GLY A 193 10.68 3.87 -18.32
C GLY A 193 10.40 2.42 -18.74
N THR A 194 11.28 1.48 -18.37
CA THR A 194 11.10 0.04 -18.67
C THR A 194 9.82 -0.53 -18.07
N ALA A 195 9.35 0.02 -16.94
CA ALA A 195 8.06 -0.31 -16.33
C ALA A 195 6.83 0.02 -17.21
N GLY A 196 7.01 0.78 -18.29
CA GLY A 196 5.95 1.06 -19.27
C GLY A 196 5.56 -0.13 -20.15
N SER A 197 6.37 -1.19 -20.23
CA SER A 197 6.11 -2.36 -21.09
C SER A 197 6.62 -3.66 -20.45
N GLU A 198 5.84 -4.22 -19.52
CA GLU A 198 6.11 -5.54 -18.93
C GLU A 198 5.49 -6.68 -19.77
N ALA A 199 6.08 -7.87 -19.68
CA ALA A 199 5.52 -9.09 -20.23
C ALA A 199 4.26 -9.57 -19.47
N GLU A 200 3.40 -10.32 -20.16
CA GLU A 200 2.29 -11.04 -19.53
C GLU A 200 2.75 -11.95 -18.38
N ALA A 201 1.96 -12.04 -17.32
CA ALA A 201 2.20 -12.99 -16.24
C ALA A 201 1.95 -14.44 -16.69
N GLY A 202 2.97 -15.29 -16.55
CA GLY A 202 2.79 -16.74 -16.57
C GLY A 202 2.05 -17.23 -15.32
N SER A 203 1.27 -18.29 -15.45
CA SER A 203 0.41 -18.83 -14.38
C SER A 203 1.15 -19.06 -13.06
N GLU A 204 2.40 -19.54 -13.13
CA GLU A 204 3.25 -19.79 -11.97
C GLU A 204 3.60 -18.52 -11.16
N MET A 205 3.87 -17.39 -11.82
CA MET A 205 4.09 -16.11 -11.14
C MET A 205 2.77 -15.50 -10.67
N SER A 206 1.72 -15.61 -11.49
CA SER A 206 0.36 -15.15 -11.16
C SER A 206 -0.20 -15.82 -9.90
N ALA A 207 0.17 -17.07 -9.64
CA ALA A 207 -0.23 -17.83 -8.45
C ALA A 207 0.45 -17.36 -7.14
N LEU A 208 1.42 -16.44 -7.20
CA LEU A 208 2.09 -15.88 -6.01
C LEU A 208 1.52 -14.51 -5.58
N VAL A 209 0.48 -14.01 -6.26
CA VAL A 209 -0.01 -12.63 -6.11
C VAL A 209 -1.38 -12.60 -5.42
N ASN A 210 -1.42 -12.09 -4.19
CA ASN A 210 -2.61 -11.99 -3.35
C ASN A 210 -3.01 -10.53 -3.06
N TYR A 211 -2.47 -9.90 -2.01
CA TYR A 211 -2.91 -8.59 -1.50
C TYR A 211 -2.31 -7.37 -2.22
N VAL A 212 -1.46 -7.59 -3.21
CA VAL A 212 -0.67 -6.53 -3.87
C VAL A 212 -0.71 -6.73 -5.39
N GLN A 213 -1.93 -6.76 -5.95
CA GLN A 213 -2.19 -6.97 -7.38
C GLN A 213 -2.01 -5.65 -8.15
N PRO A 214 -0.99 -5.50 -9.01
CA PRO A 214 -0.81 -4.29 -9.80
C PRO A 214 -1.83 -4.22 -10.93
N VAL A 215 -2.55 -3.10 -10.99
CA VAL A 215 -3.54 -2.79 -12.02
C VAL A 215 -3.23 -1.45 -12.69
N HIS A 216 -3.70 -1.27 -13.93
CA HIS A 216 -3.67 0.04 -14.59
C HIS A 216 -4.61 1.01 -13.84
N PHE A 217 -4.12 2.20 -13.50
CA PHE A 217 -4.94 3.22 -12.84
C PHE A 217 -5.74 4.00 -13.87
N HIS A 218 -7.06 3.94 -13.80
CA HIS A 218 -7.96 4.67 -14.69
C HIS A 218 -8.35 6.00 -14.02
N SER A 219 -9.20 5.94 -12.99
CA SER A 219 -9.54 7.09 -12.15
C SER A 219 -9.73 6.71 -10.68
N PHE A 220 -9.85 7.71 -9.80
CA PHE A 220 -10.15 7.49 -8.40
C PHE A 220 -11.58 6.96 -8.21
N GLU A 221 -12.54 7.44 -8.99
CA GLU A 221 -13.96 7.01 -8.96
C GLU A 221 -14.13 5.57 -9.44
N VAL A 222 -13.39 5.15 -10.48
CA VAL A 222 -13.37 3.75 -10.94
C VAL A 222 -12.76 2.84 -9.87
N SER A 223 -11.68 3.29 -9.23
CA SER A 223 -11.05 2.57 -8.11
C SER A 223 -11.98 2.46 -6.90
N ASP A 224 -12.79 3.50 -6.64
CA ASP A 224 -13.77 3.53 -5.56
C ASP A 224 -14.95 2.58 -5.81
N LYS A 225 -15.57 2.68 -6.99
CA LYS A 225 -16.65 1.78 -7.44
C LYS A 225 -16.24 0.31 -7.42
N LYS A 226 -15.00 -0.02 -7.77
CA LYS A 226 -14.47 -1.40 -7.70
C LYS A 226 -14.32 -1.89 -6.25
N GLY A 227 -14.00 -1.01 -5.28
CA GLY A 227 -13.91 -1.35 -3.86
C GLY A 227 -12.79 -2.33 -3.45
N ARG A 228 -11.90 -2.73 -4.37
CA ARG A 228 -10.92 -3.82 -4.16
C ARG A 228 -9.65 -3.31 -3.48
N ALA A 229 -9.54 -3.50 -2.16
CA ALA A 229 -8.38 -3.05 -1.38
C ALA A 229 -7.05 -3.71 -1.78
N TYR A 230 -7.09 -4.91 -2.37
CA TYR A 230 -5.93 -5.68 -2.83
C TYR A 230 -5.35 -5.22 -4.18
N GLU A 231 -6.03 -4.30 -4.89
CA GLU A 231 -5.54 -3.69 -6.14
C GLU A 231 -4.66 -2.46 -5.81
N ILE A 232 -3.44 -2.43 -6.34
CA ILE A 232 -2.44 -1.37 -6.15
C ILE A 232 -2.09 -0.70 -7.48
N SER A 233 -2.00 0.62 -7.48
CA SER A 233 -1.50 1.39 -8.61
C SER A 233 -0.05 1.83 -8.40
N SER A 234 0.74 1.84 -9.48
CA SER A 234 2.15 2.28 -9.47
C SER A 234 2.32 3.48 -10.40
N PHE A 235 2.76 4.61 -9.85
CA PHE A 235 2.82 5.91 -10.53
C PHE A 235 4.26 6.40 -10.62
N VAL A 236 4.65 6.91 -11.79
CA VAL A 236 5.87 7.73 -11.92
C VAL A 236 5.67 9.07 -11.21
N GLU A 237 6.73 9.65 -10.64
CA GLU A 237 6.64 10.87 -9.80
C GLU A 237 5.84 12.01 -10.46
N THR A 238 5.94 12.18 -11.79
CA THR A 238 5.28 13.26 -12.54
C THR A 238 3.77 13.02 -12.68
N GLN A 239 3.34 11.77 -12.94
CA GLN A 239 1.93 11.36 -12.95
C GLN A 239 1.32 11.55 -11.56
N ALA A 240 1.99 11.06 -10.53
CA ALA A 240 1.57 11.24 -9.14
C ALA A 240 1.51 12.72 -8.73
N THR A 241 2.43 13.54 -9.23
CA THR A 241 2.46 14.99 -8.97
C THR A 241 1.29 15.72 -9.62
N ASN A 242 0.81 15.28 -10.77
CA ASN A 242 -0.35 15.91 -11.43
C ASN A 242 -1.68 15.44 -10.83
N LEU A 243 -1.83 14.13 -10.58
CA LEU A 243 -2.98 13.59 -9.83
C LEU A 243 -3.14 14.28 -8.46
N LEU A 244 -2.04 14.54 -7.76
CA LEU A 244 -2.05 15.26 -6.48
C LEU A 244 -2.41 16.76 -6.60
N LYS A 245 -2.16 17.42 -7.73
CA LYS A 245 -2.55 18.85 -7.90
C LYS A 245 -4.03 19.02 -8.17
N GLU A 246 -4.62 18.09 -8.94
CA GLU A 246 -5.98 18.23 -9.46
C GLU A 246 -7.01 17.50 -8.60
N TYR A 247 -6.62 16.35 -8.02
CA TYR A 247 -7.49 15.50 -7.21
C TYR A 247 -6.84 15.17 -5.84
N PRO A 248 -6.45 16.18 -5.03
CA PRO A 248 -5.68 16.01 -3.80
C PRO A 248 -6.43 15.22 -2.71
N VAL A 249 -7.74 15.42 -2.61
CA VAL A 249 -8.61 14.81 -1.58
C VAL A 249 -8.94 13.37 -1.96
N GLU A 250 -9.16 13.13 -3.25
CA GLU A 250 -9.48 11.86 -3.87
C GLU A 250 -8.28 10.92 -3.74
N PHE A 251 -7.06 11.42 -3.96
CA PHE A 251 -5.83 10.64 -3.77
C PHE A 251 -5.62 10.26 -2.29
N VAL A 252 -5.91 11.17 -1.34
CA VAL A 252 -5.94 10.85 0.10
C VAL A 252 -6.97 9.76 0.41
N ASN A 253 -8.18 9.85 -0.16
CA ASN A 253 -9.26 8.90 0.06
C ASN A 253 -8.95 7.52 -0.52
N TYR A 254 -8.45 7.45 -1.76
CA TYR A 254 -7.93 6.22 -2.37
C TYR A 254 -6.93 5.53 -1.45
N ASN A 255 -5.97 6.30 -0.92
CA ASN A 255 -4.94 5.81 0.00
C ASN A 255 -5.45 5.40 1.40
N LYS A 256 -6.76 5.55 1.72
CA LYS A 256 -7.37 4.96 2.93
C LYS A 256 -7.70 3.47 2.75
N ARG A 257 -8.07 3.05 1.54
CA ARG A 257 -8.45 1.66 1.19
C ARG A 257 -7.33 0.92 0.46
N GLN A 258 -6.74 1.55 -0.56
CA GLN A 258 -5.80 0.92 -1.49
C GLN A 258 -4.37 1.44 -1.29
N MET A 259 -3.42 0.73 -1.88
CA MET A 259 -2.01 1.13 -1.88
C MET A 259 -1.67 1.91 -3.14
N SER A 260 -0.80 2.91 -3.01
CA SER A 260 -0.08 3.53 -4.12
C SER A 260 1.43 3.34 -3.96
N ARG A 261 2.11 3.05 -5.07
CA ARG A 261 3.58 3.07 -5.18
C ARG A 261 4.03 4.22 -6.06
N ILE A 262 4.86 5.11 -5.52
CA ILE A 262 5.46 6.21 -6.28
C ILE A 262 6.91 5.84 -6.60
N TYR A 263 7.42 6.15 -7.79
CA TYR A 263 8.82 5.90 -8.15
C TYR A 263 9.45 7.02 -9.01
N PRO A 264 10.78 7.17 -9.01
CA PRO A 264 11.45 8.25 -9.73
C PRO A 264 11.30 8.08 -11.25
N ARG A 265 11.16 9.18 -11.98
CA ARG A 265 11.06 9.17 -13.45
C ARG A 265 12.39 8.82 -14.13
N GLY A 266 12.31 8.17 -15.30
CA GLY A 266 13.49 7.68 -16.03
C GLY A 266 14.54 8.74 -16.42
N THR A 267 14.20 10.03 -16.43
CA THR A 267 15.17 11.11 -16.70
C THR A 267 16.15 11.39 -15.55
N ARG A 268 15.96 10.79 -14.37
CA ARG A 268 16.89 10.85 -13.23
C ARG A 268 18.02 9.84 -13.35
N VAL A 269 18.76 9.92 -14.45
CA VAL A 269 19.90 9.02 -14.77
C VAL A 269 21.04 9.11 -13.76
N ASP A 270 21.09 10.18 -12.97
CA ASP A 270 22.00 10.41 -11.84
C ASP A 270 21.58 9.68 -10.55
N SER A 271 20.48 8.91 -10.58
CA SER A 271 19.84 8.32 -9.39
C SER A 271 19.39 9.35 -8.34
N SER A 272 19.17 10.62 -8.69
CA SER A 272 18.59 11.62 -7.77
C SER A 272 17.20 11.22 -7.29
N ASN A 273 16.79 11.74 -6.13
CA ASN A 273 15.45 11.53 -5.58
C ASN A 273 14.52 12.73 -5.79
N PHE A 274 13.22 12.46 -5.72
CA PHE A 274 12.17 13.46 -5.47
C PHE A 274 11.95 13.62 -3.95
N MET A 275 11.27 14.68 -3.51
CA MET A 275 10.97 14.88 -2.09
C MET A 275 9.79 13.98 -1.65
N PRO A 276 9.99 12.96 -0.78
CA PRO A 276 8.95 11.97 -0.49
C PRO A 276 7.76 12.53 0.30
N GLN A 277 8.00 13.57 1.10
CA GLN A 277 6.97 14.29 1.88
C GLN A 277 5.76 14.69 1.04
N ILE A 278 5.96 15.08 -0.22
CA ILE A 278 4.90 15.47 -1.15
C ILE A 278 3.84 14.36 -1.25
N PHE A 279 4.28 13.09 -1.35
CA PHE A 279 3.40 11.94 -1.50
C PHE A 279 2.97 11.34 -0.15
N TRP A 280 3.77 11.49 0.92
CA TRP A 280 3.30 11.16 2.27
C TRP A 280 2.16 12.08 2.71
N ASN A 281 2.14 13.35 2.30
CA ASN A 281 1.00 14.27 2.51
C ASN A 281 -0.27 13.78 1.79
N ALA A 282 -0.14 13.13 0.63
CA ALA A 282 -1.23 12.46 -0.08
C ALA A 282 -1.60 11.09 0.53
N GLY A 283 -0.88 10.65 1.56
CA GLY A 283 -1.07 9.37 2.23
C GLY A 283 -0.52 8.15 1.47
N CYS A 284 0.28 8.35 0.42
CA CYS A 284 0.89 7.29 -0.36
C CYS A 284 1.86 6.46 0.49
N GLN A 285 1.78 5.13 0.38
CA GLN A 285 2.48 4.22 1.29
C GLN A 285 3.85 3.81 0.75
N LEU A 286 3.94 3.37 -0.52
CA LEU A 286 5.15 2.82 -1.11
C LEU A 286 5.90 3.88 -1.94
N VAL A 287 6.35 4.93 -1.25
CA VAL A 287 7.11 6.05 -1.85
C VAL A 287 8.57 5.63 -2.05
N ALA A 288 8.87 5.01 -3.19
CA ALA A 288 10.17 4.39 -3.47
C ALA A 288 11.24 5.42 -3.89
N LEU A 289 12.45 5.27 -3.35
CA LEU A 289 13.59 6.16 -3.54
C LEU A 289 14.87 5.37 -3.87
N ASN A 290 15.85 6.05 -4.45
CA ASN A 290 17.19 5.55 -4.77
C ASN A 290 18.07 5.53 -3.51
N PHE A 291 18.13 4.39 -2.81
CA PHE A 291 18.92 4.19 -1.58
C PHE A 291 20.44 4.37 -1.79
N GLN A 292 20.93 4.22 -3.01
CA GLN A 292 22.32 4.51 -3.39
C GLN A 292 22.67 6.01 -3.32
N THR A 293 21.67 6.89 -3.29
CA THR A 293 21.85 8.35 -3.33
C THR A 293 21.44 8.97 -1.99
N LEU A 294 22.41 9.26 -1.13
CA LEU A 294 22.20 9.84 0.21
C LEU A 294 21.91 11.36 0.19
N ASP A 295 21.05 11.80 -0.74
CA ASP A 295 20.59 13.18 -0.86
C ASP A 295 19.57 13.56 0.24
N LEU A 296 19.06 14.79 0.20
CA LEU A 296 18.13 15.32 1.20
C LEU A 296 16.86 14.46 1.37
N ALA A 297 16.36 13.85 0.29
CA ALA A 297 15.17 13.02 0.34
C ALA A 297 15.46 11.68 1.04
N MET A 298 16.60 11.05 0.73
CA MET A 298 17.05 9.85 1.41
C MET A 298 17.41 10.10 2.89
N GLN A 299 17.99 11.26 3.21
CA GLN A 299 18.24 11.70 4.59
C GLN A 299 16.94 11.81 5.40
N LEU A 300 15.90 12.43 4.84
CA LEU A 300 14.58 12.49 5.48
C LEU A 300 13.96 11.11 5.64
N ASN A 301 14.04 10.25 4.62
CA ASN A 301 13.55 8.88 4.65
C ASN A 301 14.20 8.05 5.77
N LEU A 302 15.53 8.01 5.83
CA LEU A 302 16.27 7.28 6.86
C LEU A 302 16.03 7.85 8.27
N GLY A 303 15.89 9.17 8.40
CA GLY A 303 15.59 9.85 9.67
C GLY A 303 14.16 9.63 10.16
N ILE A 304 13.18 9.51 9.27
CA ILE A 304 11.78 9.19 9.58
C ILE A 304 11.62 7.72 9.96
N PHE A 305 12.19 6.79 9.18
CA PHE A 305 12.12 5.36 9.45
C PHE A 305 13.10 4.88 10.54
N GLU A 306 13.79 5.79 11.24
CA GLU A 306 14.38 5.49 12.55
C GLU A 306 13.30 5.29 13.63
N TYR A 307 12.16 5.95 13.50
CA TYR A 307 11.03 5.85 14.43
C TYR A 307 10.29 4.51 14.29
N ASN A 308 9.38 4.23 15.22
CA ASN A 308 8.72 2.92 15.38
C ASN A 308 9.73 1.75 15.34
N CYS A 309 10.79 1.86 16.14
CA CYS A 309 11.84 0.85 16.33
C CYS A 309 12.51 0.34 15.04
N ARG A 310 12.66 1.20 14.01
CA ARG A 310 13.24 0.82 12.69
C ARG A 310 12.50 -0.30 11.97
N SER A 311 11.20 -0.45 12.26
CA SER A 311 10.32 -1.45 11.66
C SER A 311 10.13 -1.33 10.14
N GLY A 312 10.39 -0.16 9.55
CA GLY A 312 10.02 0.17 8.17
C GLY A 312 8.55 0.59 7.99
N TYR A 313 7.76 0.63 9.07
CA TYR A 313 6.34 0.99 9.03
C TYR A 313 6.05 2.15 10.00
N ILE A 314 5.40 3.20 9.52
CA ILE A 314 4.89 4.31 10.34
C ILE A 314 3.37 4.39 10.13
N LEU A 315 2.61 4.48 11.22
CA LEU A 315 1.16 4.61 11.15
C LEU A 315 0.78 6.01 10.65
N LYS A 316 0.00 6.10 9.56
CA LYS A 316 -0.53 7.38 9.07
C LYS A 316 -1.43 8.05 10.13
N PRO A 317 -1.43 9.39 10.26
CA PRO A 317 -2.35 10.09 11.14
C PRO A 317 -3.83 9.80 10.86
N ASP A 318 -4.68 9.93 11.88
CA ASP A 318 -6.06 9.44 11.91
C ASP A 318 -6.96 9.97 10.78
N PHE A 319 -6.84 11.26 10.43
CA PHE A 319 -7.57 11.88 9.32
C PHE A 319 -7.19 11.30 7.94
N MET A 320 -6.02 10.66 7.83
CA MET A 320 -5.55 9.95 6.62
C MET A 320 -5.89 8.45 6.63
N ARG A 321 -6.68 8.00 7.60
CA ARG A 321 -7.13 6.60 7.78
C ARG A 321 -8.65 6.49 7.91
N ARG A 322 -9.29 7.48 8.54
CA ARG A 322 -10.75 7.54 8.76
C ARG A 322 -11.50 7.92 7.48
N PHE A 323 -12.47 7.10 7.09
CA PHE A 323 -13.35 7.39 5.96
C PHE A 323 -14.27 8.60 6.24
N ASP A 324 -14.69 8.78 7.49
CA ASP A 324 -15.56 9.90 7.92
C ASP A 324 -14.85 11.26 8.04
N LYS A 325 -13.53 11.33 7.79
CA LYS A 325 -12.76 12.58 7.83
C LYS A 325 -12.26 13.00 6.45
N HIS A 326 -12.74 14.15 5.98
CA HIS A 326 -12.18 14.86 4.84
C HIS A 326 -10.82 15.49 5.23
N PHE A 327 -9.87 15.52 4.30
CA PHE A 327 -8.55 16.13 4.48
C PHE A 327 -7.97 16.55 3.13
N ASP A 328 -7.62 17.83 3.01
CA ASP A 328 -6.88 18.39 1.88
C ASP A 328 -5.40 18.60 2.28
N PRO A 329 -4.43 17.96 1.59
CA PRO A 329 -3.01 18.17 1.83
C PRO A 329 -2.48 19.57 1.48
N PHE A 330 -3.27 20.43 0.81
CA PHE A 330 -2.92 21.82 0.50
C PHE A 330 -3.54 22.85 1.47
N ALA A 331 -4.31 22.40 2.47
CA ALA A 331 -5.00 23.28 3.40
C ALA A 331 -4.05 24.26 4.15
N GLU A 332 -4.24 25.56 3.94
CA GLU A 332 -3.51 26.62 4.64
C GLU A 332 -4.12 26.96 6.02
N SER A 333 -5.40 26.64 6.22
CA SER A 333 -6.14 26.81 7.49
C SER A 333 -5.82 25.67 8.47
N VAL A 334 -6.26 25.81 9.73
CA VAL A 334 -6.12 24.71 10.70
C VAL A 334 -7.18 23.65 10.41
N VAL A 335 -6.75 22.40 10.21
CA VAL A 335 -7.64 21.27 9.94
C VAL A 335 -8.51 20.96 11.16
N ASP A 336 -9.79 20.68 10.95
CA ASP A 336 -10.74 20.39 12.03
C ASP A 336 -10.27 19.24 12.95
N GLY A 337 -10.34 19.48 14.25
CA GLY A 337 -9.87 18.55 15.29
C GLY A 337 -8.35 18.50 15.49
N ILE A 338 -7.56 19.34 14.79
CA ILE A 338 -6.09 19.35 14.90
C ILE A 338 -5.61 20.65 15.56
N VAL A 339 -4.73 20.53 16.55
CA VAL A 339 -4.12 21.68 17.22
C VAL A 339 -2.85 22.09 16.48
N ALA A 340 -2.92 23.20 15.73
CA ALA A 340 -1.74 23.82 15.13
C ALA A 340 -0.77 24.35 16.20
N GLY A 341 0.53 24.21 15.95
CA GLY A 341 1.59 24.56 16.92
C GLY A 341 2.46 25.74 16.51
N THR A 342 3.24 26.26 17.46
CA THR A 342 4.42 27.10 17.20
C THR A 342 5.66 26.31 17.58
N VAL A 343 6.68 26.30 16.71
CA VAL A 343 7.98 25.69 17.00
C VAL A 343 9.05 26.79 17.02
N SER A 344 9.96 26.72 18.00
CA SER A 344 11.08 27.64 18.15
C SER A 344 12.37 26.85 18.36
N VAL A 345 13.38 27.07 17.52
CA VAL A 345 14.68 26.35 17.57
C VAL A 345 15.81 27.35 17.79
N LYS A 346 16.40 27.39 18.98
CA LYS A 346 17.61 28.20 19.24
C LYS A 346 18.87 27.37 18.99
N VAL A 347 19.66 27.75 18.00
CA VAL A 347 20.98 27.15 17.76
C VAL A 347 22.02 27.83 18.65
N ILE A 348 22.38 27.17 19.76
CA ILE A 348 23.31 27.71 20.76
C ILE A 348 24.76 27.43 20.37
N SER A 349 25.14 26.16 20.22
CA SER A 349 26.53 25.73 19.98
C SER A 349 26.59 24.34 19.34
N GLY A 350 27.78 23.95 18.87
CA GLY A 350 28.11 22.58 18.47
C GLY A 350 29.34 22.07 19.22
N GLN A 351 29.53 20.74 19.26
CA GLN A 351 30.66 20.08 19.91
C GLN A 351 31.24 19.00 19.00
N PHE A 352 32.57 18.91 18.93
CA PHE A 352 33.33 17.89 18.17
C PHE A 352 32.84 17.68 16.72
N LEU A 353 32.50 18.77 16.03
CA LEU A 353 32.02 18.75 14.65
C LEU A 353 33.11 18.32 13.66
N SER A 354 34.38 18.61 13.94
CA SER A 354 35.52 18.13 13.16
C SER A 354 36.81 18.11 13.98
N ASP A 355 37.67 17.16 13.59
CA ASP A 355 39.10 17.07 13.88
C ASP A 355 39.92 18.30 13.41
N LYS A 356 39.38 19.08 12.47
CA LYS A 356 40.06 20.20 11.79
C LYS A 356 39.47 21.54 12.21
N ARG A 357 40.28 22.60 12.04
CA ARG A 357 39.85 24.00 12.17
C ARG A 357 39.06 24.42 10.94
N VAL A 358 37.83 23.93 10.82
CA VAL A 358 36.87 24.32 9.79
C VAL A 358 35.93 25.41 10.29
N SER A 359 35.46 26.25 9.35
CA SER A 359 34.39 27.23 9.60
C SER A 359 33.04 26.54 9.37
N THR A 360 32.08 26.70 10.29
CA THR A 360 30.84 25.92 10.29
C THR A 360 29.58 26.76 10.44
N TYR A 361 28.45 26.29 9.92
CA TYR A 361 27.12 26.85 10.14
C TYR A 361 26.06 25.75 10.28
N VAL A 362 24.88 26.11 10.78
CA VAL A 362 23.73 25.22 10.97
C VAL A 362 22.55 25.74 10.15
N GLU A 363 21.88 24.86 9.41
CA GLU A 363 20.57 25.12 8.80
C GLU A 363 19.48 24.37 9.58
N VAL A 364 18.29 24.97 9.68
CA VAL A 364 17.11 24.35 10.29
C VAL A 364 15.95 24.42 9.30
N ASP A 365 15.71 23.31 8.61
CA ASP A 365 14.58 23.12 7.71
C ASP A 365 13.37 22.52 8.45
N MET A 366 12.16 22.76 7.93
CA MET A 366 10.96 21.99 8.26
C MET A 366 10.34 21.42 6.99
N PHE A 367 9.83 20.19 7.07
CA PHE A 367 9.11 19.50 6.01
C PHE A 367 7.80 18.98 6.59
N GLY A 368 6.71 19.10 5.86
CA GLY A 368 5.37 18.72 6.29
C GLY A 368 4.40 18.98 5.14
N LEU A 369 3.24 19.57 5.43
CA LEU A 369 2.39 20.15 4.37
C LEU A 369 3.14 21.23 3.57
N PRO A 370 2.65 21.61 2.37
CA PRO A 370 3.24 22.69 1.58
C PRO A 370 3.34 24.00 2.37
N THR A 371 2.31 24.32 3.19
CA THR A 371 2.27 25.50 4.06
C THR A 371 3.28 25.45 5.23
N ASP A 372 3.52 24.25 5.78
CA ASP A 372 4.47 24.01 6.88
C ASP A 372 5.93 23.88 6.40
N THR A 373 6.13 23.59 5.11
CA THR A 373 7.45 23.29 4.55
C THR A 373 8.28 24.58 4.38
N HIS A 374 9.42 24.63 5.06
CA HIS A 374 10.32 25.78 5.09
C HIS A 374 11.75 25.28 4.89
N ARG A 375 12.31 25.48 3.70
CA ARG A 375 13.65 25.01 3.31
C ARG A 375 14.62 26.17 3.11
N LYS A 376 15.87 26.04 3.57
CA LYS A 376 16.94 27.06 3.46
C LYS A 376 16.56 28.46 3.99
N LYS A 377 15.51 28.55 4.82
CA LYS A 377 14.96 29.79 5.38
C LYS A 377 15.68 30.24 6.65
N PHE A 378 16.14 29.27 7.45
CA PHE A 378 16.84 29.51 8.70
C PHE A 378 18.23 28.90 8.65
N ARG A 379 19.24 29.76 8.76
CA ARG A 379 20.67 29.41 8.75
C ARG A 379 21.39 30.33 9.74
N SER A 380 22.28 29.76 10.56
CA SER A 380 23.14 30.52 11.46
C SER A 380 24.22 31.30 10.71
N ARG A 381 24.81 32.30 11.37
CA ARG A 381 26.12 32.83 10.97
C ARG A 381 27.16 31.71 10.93
N THR A 382 28.16 31.85 10.07
CA THR A 382 29.32 30.94 10.11
C THR A 382 30.18 31.27 11.33
N VAL A 383 30.47 30.28 12.19
CA VAL A 383 31.52 30.38 13.20
C VAL A 383 32.84 29.96 12.57
N GLN A 384 33.79 30.91 12.49
CA GLN A 384 35.03 30.77 11.75
C GLN A 384 36.07 29.89 12.48
N ASN A 385 36.71 28.98 11.75
CA ASN A 385 37.88 28.19 12.16
C ASN A 385 37.76 27.37 13.49
N ASN A 386 36.54 27.06 13.94
CA ASN A 386 36.30 26.26 15.14
C ASN A 386 35.39 25.05 14.85
N GLY A 387 36.00 23.87 14.73
CA GLY A 387 35.30 22.57 14.65
C GLY A 387 35.10 21.87 16.00
N ILE A 388 35.69 22.36 17.10
CA ILE A 388 35.69 21.66 18.40
C ILE A 388 34.52 22.10 19.28
N ASN A 389 34.28 23.40 19.40
CA ASN A 389 33.24 23.96 20.27
C ASN A 389 32.64 25.30 19.77
N PRO A 390 32.22 25.42 18.50
CA PRO A 390 31.65 26.67 17.98
C PRO A 390 30.38 27.09 18.73
N VAL A 391 30.29 28.37 19.09
CA VAL A 391 29.11 29.00 19.70
C VAL A 391 28.47 29.92 18.68
N TYR A 392 27.27 29.56 18.23
CA TYR A 392 26.46 30.32 17.29
C TYR A 392 25.62 31.38 18.02
N ASP A 393 24.97 30.98 19.11
CA ASP A 393 24.03 31.78 19.92
C ASP A 393 23.03 32.61 19.11
N GLU A 394 22.42 31.99 18.10
CA GLU A 394 21.45 32.65 17.22
C GLU A 394 20.17 33.05 17.97
N PRO A 395 19.45 34.10 17.55
CA PRO A 395 18.06 34.28 17.95
C PRO A 395 17.23 33.06 17.51
N PRO A 396 16.21 32.63 18.27
CA PRO A 396 15.46 31.42 17.95
C PRO A 396 14.78 31.48 16.58
N PHE A 397 14.94 30.42 15.79
CA PHE A 397 14.25 30.26 14.51
C PHE A 397 12.80 29.85 14.75
N VAL A 398 11.84 30.74 14.44
CA VAL A 398 10.42 30.56 14.79
C VAL A 398 9.57 30.15 13.58
N PHE A 399 9.06 28.93 13.63
CA PHE A 399 7.99 28.43 12.76
C PHE A 399 6.66 28.80 13.44
N LYS A 400 6.16 30.01 13.13
CA LYS A 400 5.05 30.66 13.86
C LYS A 400 3.75 29.87 13.88
N LYS A 401 3.46 29.15 12.79
CA LYS A 401 2.27 28.30 12.62
C LYS A 401 2.73 27.03 11.90
N VAL A 402 2.63 25.91 12.59
CA VAL A 402 2.72 24.57 12.02
C VAL A 402 1.30 24.03 12.02
N VAL A 403 0.66 24.02 10.84
CA VAL A 403 -0.73 23.59 10.62
C VAL A 403 -0.90 22.13 11.01
N LEU A 404 0.06 21.26 10.67
CA LEU A 404 -0.05 19.83 10.89
C LEU A 404 1.18 19.20 11.55
N PRO A 405 1.37 19.39 12.88
CA PRO A 405 2.50 18.82 13.62
C PRO A 405 2.68 17.31 13.45
N ASN A 406 1.59 16.57 13.21
CA ASN A 406 1.58 15.11 13.03
C ASN A 406 2.30 14.62 11.75
N LEU A 407 2.39 15.45 10.70
CA LEU A 407 3.16 15.16 9.48
C LEU A 407 4.48 15.95 9.41
N ALA A 408 4.69 16.90 10.32
CA ALA A 408 5.83 17.79 10.28
C ALA A 408 7.09 17.17 10.92
N VAL A 409 8.21 17.28 10.21
CA VAL A 409 9.56 16.97 10.71
C VAL A 409 10.48 18.18 10.58
N ILE A 410 11.33 18.38 11.59
CA ILE A 410 12.45 19.33 11.56
C ILE A 410 13.68 18.57 11.10
N ARG A 411 14.50 19.20 10.25
CA ARG A 411 15.85 18.76 9.94
C ARG A 411 16.84 19.82 10.38
N ILE A 412 17.72 19.47 11.32
CA ILE A 412 18.88 20.28 11.70
C ILE A 412 20.07 19.73 10.92
N GLY A 413 20.65 20.53 10.02
CA GLY A 413 21.83 20.18 9.22
C GLY A 413 23.03 21.03 9.61
N VAL A 414 24.19 20.42 9.80
CA VAL A 414 25.44 21.10 10.15
C VAL A 414 26.41 20.97 8.97
N TYR A 415 27.03 22.08 8.58
CA TYR A 415 27.85 22.17 7.37
C TYR A 415 29.14 22.95 7.62
N GLU A 416 30.16 22.64 6.84
CA GLU A 416 31.29 23.51 6.58
C GLU A 416 30.86 24.71 5.72
N GLU A 417 31.59 25.82 5.82
CA GLU A 417 31.39 27.02 4.98
C GLU A 417 31.46 26.73 3.46
N THR A 418 32.18 25.69 3.08
CA THR A 418 32.25 25.13 1.71
C THR A 418 30.93 24.57 1.18
N GLY A 419 29.91 24.39 2.04
CA GLY A 419 28.66 23.69 1.73
C GLY A 419 28.74 22.18 1.96
N LYS A 420 29.92 21.62 2.30
CA LYS A 420 30.07 20.21 2.66
C LYS A 420 29.34 19.92 3.98
N MET A 421 28.44 18.94 3.97
CA MET A 421 27.74 18.51 5.18
C MET A 421 28.70 17.80 6.14
N ILE A 422 28.54 18.09 7.43
CA ILE A 422 29.23 17.43 8.55
C ILE A 422 28.32 16.35 9.15
N GLY A 423 27.06 16.68 9.39
CA GLY A 423 26.06 15.77 9.95
C GLY A 423 24.68 16.41 9.96
N HIS A 424 23.65 15.64 10.31
CA HIS A 424 22.29 16.14 10.45
C HIS A 424 21.48 15.31 11.45
N ARG A 425 20.32 15.81 11.87
CA ARG A 425 19.28 15.03 12.54
C ARG A 425 17.90 15.39 11.99
N VAL A 426 17.04 14.39 11.87
CA VAL A 426 15.61 14.56 11.54
C VAL A 426 14.79 14.22 12.79
N LEU A 427 13.82 15.07 13.13
CA LEU A 427 13.00 14.95 14.33
C LEU A 427 11.52 15.22 13.99
N TYR A 428 10.61 14.32 14.37
CA TYR A 428 9.17 14.62 14.31
C TYR A 428 8.82 15.76 15.25
N VAL A 429 7.98 16.71 14.82
CA VAL A 429 7.55 17.85 15.65
C VAL A 429 6.82 17.35 16.91
N GLN A 430 6.01 16.30 16.79
CA GLN A 430 5.36 15.65 17.95
C GLN A 430 6.32 14.89 18.89
N ALA A 431 7.55 14.58 18.46
CA ALA A 431 8.54 13.87 19.27
C ALA A 431 9.55 14.80 19.96
N LEU A 432 9.43 16.12 19.75
CA LEU A 432 10.28 17.11 20.40
C LEU A 432 10.05 17.13 21.91
N ARG A 433 11.13 17.36 22.66
CA ARG A 433 11.11 17.61 24.10
C ARG A 433 11.63 19.04 24.31
N PRO A 434 10.75 20.01 24.63
CA PRO A 434 11.12 21.42 24.80
C PRO A 434 11.87 21.66 26.11
#